data_AF-A0A5E4HXH0-F1
#
_entry.id   AF-A0A5E4HXH0-F1
#
_cell.length_a   1.000
_cell.length_b   1.000
_cell.length_c   1.000
_cell.angle_alpha   90.00
_cell.angle_beta   90.00
_cell.angle_gamma   90.00
#
_symmetry.space_group_name_H-M   'P 1'
#
loop_
_entity.id
_entity.type
_entity.pdbx_description
1 polymer ?
#
loop_
_entity_poly.entity_id
_entity_poly.type
_entity_poly.pdbx_seq_one_letter_code
_entity_poly.pdbx_strand_id
1 'polypeptide(L)'
;MEKGIEKDDAIKMIFQKDVEKIKECDIIVFVMDGRVPDEGACVEIGIAYAYNKECFGLKTDSRSLMGDMDNPLIIGALKGRIAKSFPELESLLKSFIKNGSLIRNRQNQYIESVLS
;
A
#
# COMPACT_ATOMS: atom_id res chain seq x y z
N MET A 1 20.36 9.34 34.37
CA MET A 1 19.05 8.94 33.83
C MET A 1 18.88 9.73 32.55
N GLU A 2 18.88 9.08 31.39
CA GLU A 2 18.51 9.75 30.14
C GLU A 2 17.10 10.31 30.29
N LYS A 3 16.93 11.61 30.04
CA LYS A 3 15.60 12.19 29.97
C LYS A 3 14.88 11.54 28.79
N GLY A 4 13.78 10.83 29.06
CA GLY A 4 12.92 10.31 28.01
C GLY A 4 12.44 11.45 27.10
N ILE A 5 12.14 11.11 25.85
CA ILE A 5 11.60 12.06 24.87
C ILE A 5 10.24 12.56 25.40
N GLU A 6 10.02 13.87 25.39
CA GLU A 6 8.74 14.48 25.74
C GLU A 6 7.64 13.95 24.80
N LYS A 7 6.43 13.72 25.33
CA LYS A 7 5.35 13.04 24.61
C LYS A 7 5.06 13.68 23.25
N ASP A 8 5.01 15.01 23.18
CA ASP A 8 4.69 15.73 21.95
C ASP A 8 5.78 15.59 20.89
N ASP A 9 7.04 15.51 21.31
CA ASP A 9 8.17 15.30 20.41
C ASP A 9 8.20 13.86 19.90
N ALA A 10 7.81 12.89 20.74
CA ALA A 10 7.65 11.51 20.32
C ALA A 10 6.55 11.36 19.25
N ILE A 11 5.40 12.00 19.43
CA ILE A 11 4.30 11.98 18.46
C ILE A 11 4.74 12.55 17.11
N LYS A 12 5.39 13.73 17.12
CA LYS A 12 5.91 14.36 15.88
C LYS A 12 6.91 13.45 15.20
N MET A 13 7.86 12.89 15.96
CA MET A 13 8.89 12.02 15.41
C MET A 13 8.27 10.76 14.77
N ILE A 14 7.31 10.12 15.42
CA ILE A 14 6.65 8.91 14.89
C ILE A 14 5.91 9.25 13.60
N PHE A 15 5.03 10.26 13.64
CA PHE A 15 4.28 10.69 12.45
C PHE A 15 5.19 11.01 11.27
N GLN A 16 6.28 11.73 11.52
CA GLN A 16 7.20 12.15 10.46
C GLN A 16 7.95 10.95 9.85
N LYS A 17 8.38 10.00 10.69
CA LYS A 17 9.02 8.76 10.24
C LYS A 17 8.07 7.88 9.43
N ASP A 18 6.81 7.76 9.85
CA ASP A 18 5.82 6.95 9.11
C ASP A 18 5.54 7.56 7.73
N VAL A 19 5.34 8.88 7.66
CA VAL A 19 5.18 9.60 6.38
C VAL A 19 6.40 9.46 5.49
N GLU A 20 7.61 9.55 6.04
CA GLU A 20 8.86 9.34 5.28
C GLU A 20 8.94 7.92 4.73
N LYS A 21 8.60 6.90 5.52
CA LYS A 21 8.58 5.50 5.06
C LYS A 21 7.55 5.26 3.96
N ILE A 22 6.38 5.88 4.06
CA ILE A 22 5.36 5.84 3.00
C ILE A 22 5.89 6.51 1.72
N LYS A 23 6.61 7.63 1.83
CA LYS A 23 7.22 8.31 0.67
C LYS A 23 8.35 7.49 0.03
N GLU A 24 9.10 6.73 0.81
CA GLU A 24 10.22 5.92 0.34
C GLU A 24 9.78 4.60 -0.32
N CYS A 25 8.62 4.05 0.06
CA CYS A 25 8.19 2.76 -0.47
C CYS A 25 7.69 2.86 -1.93
N ASP A 26 7.78 1.75 -2.66
CA ASP A 26 7.12 1.59 -3.96
C ASP A 26 5.70 1.01 -3.79
N ILE A 27 5.57 0.08 -2.85
CA ILE A 27 4.37 -0.72 -2.59
C ILE A 27 4.06 -0.64 -1.09
N ILE A 28 2.78 -0.50 -0.78
CA ILE A 28 2.25 -0.60 0.59
C ILE A 28 1.15 -1.66 0.64
N VAL A 29 1.15 -2.47 1.70
CA VAL A 29 0.15 -3.51 1.94
C VAL A 29 -0.69 -3.12 3.15
N PHE A 30 -1.98 -2.96 2.95
CA PHE A 30 -2.97 -2.64 3.97
C PHE A 30 -3.61 -3.92 4.50
N VAL A 31 -3.41 -4.21 5.78
CA VAL A 31 -4.08 -5.32 6.45
C VAL A 31 -5.48 -4.86 6.86
N MET A 32 -6.49 -5.44 6.23
CA MET A 32 -7.90 -5.09 6.39
C MET A 32 -8.60 -5.92 7.48
N ASP A 33 -7.86 -6.79 8.16
CA ASP A 33 -8.41 -7.72 9.13
C ASP A 33 -8.95 -7.00 10.37
N GLY A 34 -10.00 -7.58 10.95
CA GLY A 34 -10.76 -6.98 12.04
C GLY A 34 -12.19 -6.65 11.63
N ARG A 35 -13.01 -6.29 12.63
CA ARG A 35 -14.41 -5.87 12.38
C ARG A 35 -14.49 -4.58 11.58
N VAL A 36 -13.56 -3.67 11.84
CA VAL A 36 -13.36 -2.40 11.15
C VAL A 36 -11.85 -2.26 10.94
N PRO A 37 -11.37 -1.87 9.75
CA PRO A 37 -9.95 -1.63 9.54
C PRO A 37 -9.39 -0.58 10.50
N ASP A 38 -8.12 -0.74 10.89
CA ASP A 38 -7.45 0.20 11.80
C ASP A 38 -7.45 1.63 11.22
N GLU A 39 -7.79 2.60 12.06
CA GLU A 39 -7.90 4.01 11.67
C GLU A 39 -6.55 4.63 11.27
N GLY A 40 -5.46 4.24 11.95
CA GLY A 40 -4.11 4.68 11.61
C GLY A 40 -3.70 4.16 10.24
N ALA A 41 -3.89 2.87 10.00
CA ALA A 41 -3.59 2.26 8.71
C ALA A 41 -4.49 2.80 7.57
N CYS A 42 -5.73 3.23 7.86
CA CYS A 42 -6.55 3.97 6.90
C CYS A 42 -5.93 5.33 6.52
N VAL A 43 -5.38 6.07 7.49
CA VAL A 43 -4.67 7.34 7.25
C VAL A 43 -3.41 7.10 6.41
N GLU A 44 -2.63 6.08 6.72
CA GLU A 44 -1.42 5.71 5.97
C GLU A 44 -1.74 5.41 4.50
N ILE A 45 -2.81 4.66 4.23
CA ILE A 45 -3.24 4.37 2.86
C ILE A 45 -3.73 5.59 2.11
N GLY A 46 -4.43 6.51 2.79
CA GLY A 46 -4.81 7.80 2.20
C GLY A 46 -3.58 8.63 1.79
N ILE A 47 -2.57 8.69 2.66
CA ILE A 47 -1.30 9.38 2.38
C ILE A 47 -0.55 8.69 1.23
N ALA A 48 -0.47 7.35 1.25
CA ALA A 48 0.19 6.57 0.21
C ALA A 48 -0.46 6.77 -1.16
N TYR A 49 -1.80 6.78 -1.22
CA TYR A 49 -2.54 7.11 -2.43
C TYR A 49 -2.19 8.50 -2.97
N ALA A 50 -2.15 9.52 -2.10
CA ALA A 50 -1.80 10.88 -2.48
C ALA A 50 -0.36 11.01 -3.02
N TYR A 51 0.56 10.16 -2.56
CA TYR A 51 1.93 10.07 -3.07
C TYR A 51 2.10 9.10 -4.26
N ASN A 52 1.00 8.68 -4.90
CA ASN A 52 1.00 7.73 -6.03
C ASN A 52 1.67 6.39 -5.71
N LYS A 53 1.59 5.93 -4.46
CA LYS A 53 2.11 4.62 -4.08
C LYS A 53 1.19 3.51 -4.54
N GLU A 54 1.78 2.33 -4.75
CA GLU A 54 1.00 1.18 -5.18
C GLU A 54 0.43 0.46 -3.96
N CYS A 55 -0.83 0.75 -3.68
CA CYS A 55 -1.54 0.20 -2.53
C CYS A 55 -2.22 -1.15 -2.85
N PHE A 56 -2.09 -2.10 -1.94
CA PHE A 56 -2.69 -3.44 -1.99
C PHE A 56 -3.36 -3.77 -0.67
N GLY A 57 -4.48 -4.50 -0.69
CA GLY A 57 -5.17 -4.98 0.50
C GLY A 57 -4.89 -6.45 0.78
N LEU A 58 -4.84 -6.81 2.06
CA LEU A 58 -4.88 -8.18 2.53
C LEU A 58 -6.05 -8.32 3.52
N LYS A 59 -6.99 -9.21 3.23
CA LYS A 59 -8.19 -9.46 4.03
C LYS A 59 -8.36 -10.96 4.25
N THR A 60 -7.73 -11.49 5.28
CA THR A 60 -7.76 -12.92 5.63
C THR A 60 -8.95 -13.30 6.51
N ASP A 61 -9.52 -12.33 7.24
CA ASP A 61 -10.66 -12.55 8.12
C ASP A 61 -11.99 -12.48 7.34
N SER A 62 -12.59 -13.65 7.11
CA SER A 62 -13.89 -13.80 6.44
C SER A 62 -15.09 -13.36 7.29
N ARG A 63 -14.88 -13.02 8.57
CA ARG A 63 -15.94 -12.63 9.51
C ARG A 63 -16.30 -11.15 9.44
N SER A 64 -15.63 -10.35 8.60
CA SER A 64 -16.08 -8.98 8.33
C SER A 64 -17.49 -9.05 7.74
N LEU A 65 -18.48 -8.60 8.51
CA LEU A 65 -19.91 -8.90 8.37
C LEU A 65 -20.57 -8.51 7.04
N MET A 66 -19.86 -7.85 6.12
CA MET A 66 -20.42 -7.42 4.83
C MET A 66 -19.38 -7.67 3.74
N GLY A 67 -19.47 -8.85 3.11
CA GLY A 67 -18.52 -9.35 2.12
C GLY A 67 -18.28 -8.44 0.90
N ASP A 68 -19.10 -7.40 0.70
CA ASP A 68 -19.04 -6.46 -0.44
C ASP A 68 -19.29 -4.97 -0.07
N MET A 69 -19.28 -4.58 1.23
CA MET A 69 -19.49 -3.17 1.64
C MET A 69 -18.28 -2.57 2.37
N ASP A 70 -17.08 -2.96 1.97
CA ASP A 70 -15.88 -2.24 2.41
C ASP A 70 -15.95 -0.77 1.97
N ASN A 71 -15.35 0.12 2.76
CA ASN A 71 -15.42 1.55 2.52
C ASN A 71 -14.93 1.89 1.09
N PRO A 72 -15.74 2.56 0.24
CA PRO A 72 -15.36 2.87 -1.14
C PRO A 72 -14.08 3.69 -1.29
N LEU A 73 -13.74 4.56 -0.32
CA LEU A 73 -12.46 5.28 -0.31
C LEU A 73 -11.28 4.32 -0.15
N ILE A 74 -11.40 3.32 0.72
CA ILE A 74 -10.39 2.28 0.89
C ILE A 74 -10.27 1.48 -0.41
N ILE A 75 -11.38 0.99 -0.95
CA ILE A 75 -11.37 0.20 -2.20
C ILE A 75 -10.76 0.99 -3.37
N GLY A 76 -11.10 2.28 -3.47
CA GLY A 76 -10.52 3.19 -4.46
C GLY A 76 -9.03 3.39 -4.28
N ALA A 77 -8.55 3.63 -3.06
CA ALA A 77 -7.12 3.78 -2.77
C ALA A 77 -6.32 2.52 -3.12
N LEU A 78 -6.90 1.33 -2.87
CA LEU A 78 -6.32 0.03 -3.21
C LEU A 78 -6.43 -0.32 -4.70
N LYS A 79 -7.14 0.47 -5.51
CA LYS A 79 -7.42 0.20 -6.94
C LYS A 79 -8.06 -1.18 -7.16
N GLY A 80 -8.85 -1.66 -6.20
CA GLY A 80 -9.46 -3.00 -6.21
C GLY A 80 -8.48 -4.17 -6.03
N ARG A 81 -7.21 -3.92 -5.68
CA ARG A 81 -6.18 -4.96 -5.53
C ARG A 81 -6.18 -5.54 -4.12
N ILE A 82 -7.11 -6.45 -3.86
CA ILE A 82 -7.32 -7.02 -2.52
C ILE A 82 -7.18 -8.54 -2.59
N ALA A 83 -6.26 -9.07 -1.80
CA ALA A 83 -6.06 -10.51 -1.65
C ALA A 83 -6.78 -11.03 -0.41
N LYS A 84 -7.33 -12.24 -0.49
CA LYS A 84 -8.02 -12.92 0.63
C LYS A 84 -7.11 -13.90 1.38
N SER A 85 -5.86 -14.02 0.95
CA SER A 85 -4.86 -14.90 1.56
C SER A 85 -3.44 -14.46 1.21
N PHE A 86 -2.45 -14.91 1.98
CA PHE A 86 -1.04 -14.64 1.67
C PHE A 86 -0.59 -15.18 0.29
N PRO A 87 -0.96 -16.42 -0.12
CA PRO A 87 -0.60 -16.90 -1.47
C PRO A 87 -1.21 -16.06 -2.60
N GLU A 88 -2.44 -15.57 -2.41
CA GLU A 88 -3.08 -14.68 -3.39
C GLU A 88 -2.37 -13.33 -3.44
N LEU A 89 -2.01 -12.76 -2.28
CA LEU A 89 -1.23 -11.52 -2.21
C LEU A 89 0.11 -11.68 -2.94
N GLU A 90 0.82 -12.78 -2.69
CA GLU A 90 2.08 -13.07 -3.35
C GLU A 90 1.92 -13.16 -4.88
N SER A 91 0.91 -13.88 -5.36
CA SER A 91 0.60 -13.99 -6.79
C SER A 91 0.31 -12.64 -7.42
N LEU A 92 -0.46 -11.81 -6.71
CA LEU A 92 -0.90 -10.50 -7.17
C LEU A 92 0.29 -9.51 -7.22
N LEU A 93 1.16 -9.51 -6.21
CA LEU A 93 2.39 -8.73 -6.19
C LEU A 93 3.37 -9.15 -7.30
N LYS A 94 3.60 -10.47 -7.47
CA LYS A 94 4.46 -10.99 -8.55
C LYS A 94 3.96 -10.57 -9.92
N SER A 95 2.66 -10.66 -10.15
CA SER A 95 2.02 -10.26 -11.41
C SER A 95 2.18 -8.76 -11.66
N PHE A 96 1.99 -7.94 -10.64
CA PHE A 96 2.19 -6.48 -10.74
C PHE A 96 3.63 -6.12 -11.11
N ILE A 97 4.61 -6.67 -10.38
CA ILE A 97 6.04 -6.42 -10.61
C ILE A 97 6.46 -6.88 -12.02
N LYS A 98 6.02 -8.07 -12.45
CA LYS A 98 6.31 -8.60 -13.78
C LYS A 98 5.74 -7.69 -14.88
N ASN A 99 4.51 -7.24 -14.73
CA ASN A 99 3.86 -6.34 -15.69
C ASN A 99 4.61 -5.00 -15.80
N GLY A 100 5.03 -4.42 -14.68
CA GLY A 100 5.84 -3.20 -14.67
C GLY A 100 7.17 -3.37 -15.41
N SER A 101 7.85 -4.50 -15.22
CA SER A 101 9.09 -4.81 -15.95
C SER A 101 8.86 -5.03 -17.45
N LEU A 102 7.76 -5.68 -17.85
CA LEU A 102 7.41 -5.86 -19.27
C LEU A 102 7.13 -4.52 -19.97
N ILE A 103 6.46 -3.58 -19.29
CA ILE A 103 6.19 -2.24 -19.84
C ILE A 103 7.51 -1.48 -20.08
N ARG A 104 8.41 -1.48 -19.08
CA ARG A 104 9.74 -0.86 -19.21
C ARG A 104 10.57 -1.44 -20.35
N ASN A 105 10.60 -2.78 -20.46
CA ASN A 105 11.35 -3.44 -21.54
C ASN A 105 10.82 -3.08 -22.93
N ARG A 106 9.50 -3.02 -23.12
CA ARG A 106 8.90 -2.61 -24.41
C ARG A 106 9.19 -1.15 -24.75
N GLN A 107 9.16 -0.25 -23.76
CA GLN A 107 9.53 1.16 -23.97
C GLN A 107 10.98 1.30 -24.40
N ASN A 108 11.92 0.59 -23.76
CA ASN A 108 13.33 0.60 -24.15
C ASN A 108 13.54 0.06 -25.58
N GLN A 109 12.93 -1.09 -25.92
CA GLN A 109 13.03 -1.66 -27.27
C GLN A 109 12.48 -0.72 -28.35
N TYR A 110 11.38 0.00 -28.06
CA TYR A 110 10.84 0.99 -28.99
C TYR A 110 11.80 2.16 -29.19
N ILE A 111 12.34 2.73 -28.11
CA ILE A 111 13.31 3.84 -28.18
C ILE A 111 14.54 3.42 -28.98
N GLU A 112 15.09 2.24 -28.74
CA GLU A 112 16.22 1.69 -29.52
C GLU A 112 15.88 1.57 -31.01
N SER A 113 14.68 1.09 -31.36
CA SER A 113 14.26 0.93 -32.76
C SER A 113 14.03 2.24 -33.52
N VAL A 114 13.77 3.34 -32.81
CA VAL A 114 13.55 4.68 -33.41
C VAL A 114 14.86 5.44 -33.54
N LEU A 115 15.84 5.13 -32.70
CA LEU A 115 17.17 5.77 -32.69
C LEU A 115 18.21 5.04 -33.57
N SER A 116 17.91 3.83 -34.04
CA SER A 116 18.68 3.06 -35.03
C SER A 116 18.27 3.37 -36.47
#